data_AF-A0A8T6R9D6-F1
#
_entry.id   AF-A0A8T6R9D6-F1
#
_cell.length_a   1.000
_cell.length_b   1.000
_cell.length_c   1.000
_cell.angle_alpha   90.00
_cell.angle_beta   90.00
_cell.angle_gamma   90.00
#
_symmetry.space_group_name_H-M   'P 1'
#
loop_
_entity.id
_entity.type
_entity.pdbx_description
1 polymer ?
#
loop_
_entity_poly.entity_id
_entity_poly.type
_entity_poly.pdbx_seq_one_letter_code
_entity_poly.pdbx_strand_id
1 'polypeptide(L)'
;MPLQTEGNGLAILGLAIGAGLAIGLAGIGGGVGMGTASAAALGAITEKPETFGKSILYVVFIEAIAIYGFVIAFLLVGYIGTLV
;
A
#
# COMPACT_ATOMS: atom_id res chain seq x y z
N MET A 1 -14.13 31.98 7.04
CA MET A 1 -13.68 32.90 5.96
C MET A 1 -12.95 32.07 4.92
N PRO A 2 -13.49 31.85 3.71
CA PRO A 2 -12.75 31.20 2.66
C PRO A 2 -11.85 32.26 2.01
N LEU A 3 -10.58 32.27 2.36
CA LEU A 3 -9.59 33.15 1.76
C LEU A 3 -8.38 32.31 1.33
N GLN A 4 -8.14 32.29 0.01
CA GLN A 4 -6.99 31.76 -0.77
C GLN A 4 -7.20 30.45 -1.55
N THR A 5 -8.05 30.52 -2.58
CA THR A 5 -8.08 29.59 -3.73
C THR A 5 -6.81 29.63 -4.59
N GLU A 6 -6.03 30.71 -4.55
CA GLU A 6 -4.90 30.92 -5.46
C GLU A 6 -3.58 30.24 -5.00
N GLY A 7 -3.45 29.91 -3.71
CA GLY A 7 -2.23 29.30 -3.14
C GLY A 7 -2.30 27.77 -2.95
N ASN A 8 -3.50 27.21 -2.81
CA ASN A 8 -3.68 25.80 -2.44
C ASN A 8 -3.66 24.83 -3.63
N GLY A 9 -3.79 25.32 -4.87
CA GLY A 9 -3.87 24.46 -6.05
C GLY A 9 -2.64 23.56 -6.25
N LEU A 10 -1.44 24.11 -6.03
CA LEU A 10 -0.20 23.34 -6.12
C LEU A 10 -0.07 22.32 -4.98
N ALA A 11 -0.55 22.67 -3.78
CA ALA A 11 -0.57 21.76 -2.63
C ALA A 11 -1.52 20.58 -2.86
N ILE A 12 -2.72 20.82 -3.37
CA ILE A 12 -3.70 19.78 -3.70
C ILE A 12 -3.14 18.84 -4.78
N LEU A 13 -2.52 19.39 -5.84
CA LEU A 13 -1.89 18.59 -6.89
C LEU A 13 -0.76 17.71 -6.33
N GLY A 14 0.10 18.26 -5.48
CA GLY A 14 1.18 17.53 -4.83
C GLY A 14 0.67 16.38 -3.94
N LEU A 15 -0.35 16.64 -3.12
CA LEU A 15 -0.98 15.63 -2.28
C LEU A 15 -1.65 14.53 -3.09
N ALA A 16 -2.34 14.87 -4.18
CA ALA A 16 -3.04 13.90 -5.03
C ALA A 16 -2.06 12.98 -5.77
N ILE A 17 -0.98 13.54 -6.34
CA ILE A 17 0.08 12.76 -6.97
C ILE A 17 0.79 11.88 -5.93
N GLY A 18 1.11 12.45 -4.77
CA GLY A 18 1.73 11.72 -3.66
C GLY A 18 0.90 10.53 -3.18
N ALA A 19 -0.42 10.70 -3.05
CA ALA A 19 -1.34 9.64 -2.67
C ALA A 19 -1.36 8.50 -3.70
N GLY A 20 -1.47 8.84 -4.99
CA GLY A 20 -1.45 7.86 -6.08
C GLY A 20 -0.13 7.08 -6.15
N LEU A 21 1.00 7.78 -6.01
CA LEU A 21 2.32 7.14 -5.99
C LEU A 21 2.53 6.24 -4.77
N ALA A 22 2.09 6.68 -3.57
CA ALA A 22 2.23 5.91 -2.35
C ALA A 22 1.55 4.53 -2.44
N ILE A 23 0.28 4.50 -2.84
CA ILE A 23 -0.45 3.23 -2.98
C ILE A 23 -0.03 2.45 -4.22
N GLY A 24 0.26 3.13 -5.34
CA GLY A 24 0.68 2.48 -6.59
C GLY A 24 2.01 1.74 -6.46
N LEU A 25 3.03 2.39 -5.89
CA LEU A 25 4.34 1.77 -5.68
C LEU A 25 4.30 0.69 -4.60
N ALA A 26 3.54 0.90 -3.52
CA ALA A 26 3.33 -0.12 -2.49
C ALA A 26 2.65 -1.37 -3.06
N GLY A 27 1.63 -1.21 -3.91
CA GLY A 27 0.94 -2.30 -4.57
C GLY A 27 1.84 -3.09 -5.53
N ILE A 28 2.65 -2.40 -6.34
CA ILE A 28 3.60 -3.06 -7.26
C ILE A 28 4.67 -3.82 -6.48
N GLY A 29 5.32 -3.17 -5.51
CA GLY A 29 6.38 -3.79 -4.70
C GLY A 29 5.86 -4.97 -3.87
N GLY A 30 4.71 -4.78 -3.21
CA GLY A 30 4.03 -5.80 -2.44
C GLY A 30 3.59 -6.98 -3.31
N GLY A 31 2.99 -6.73 -4.48
CA GLY A 31 2.52 -7.76 -5.39
C GLY A 31 3.64 -8.61 -5.97
N VAL A 32 4.77 -8.00 -6.37
CA VAL A 32 5.94 -8.74 -6.87
C VAL A 32 6.55 -9.61 -5.77
N GLY A 33 6.75 -9.04 -4.58
CA GLY A 33 7.25 -9.79 -3.42
C GLY A 33 6.32 -10.95 -3.06
N MET A 34 5.02 -10.69 -3.01
CA MET A 34 3.99 -11.67 -2.68
C MET A 34 3.95 -12.82 -3.68
N GLY A 35 4.03 -12.54 -4.98
CA GLY A 35 4.00 -13.60 -6.00
C GLY A 35 5.13 -14.61 -5.81
N THR A 36 6.34 -14.12 -5.55
CA THR A 36 7.51 -14.98 -5.30
C THR A 36 7.40 -15.76 -3.99
N ALA A 37 7.02 -15.09 -2.89
CA ALA A 37 6.89 -15.73 -1.59
C ALA A 37 5.76 -16.78 -1.57
N SER A 38 4.63 -16.48 -2.22
CA SER A 38 3.49 -17.40 -2.30
C SER A 38 3.83 -18.64 -3.12
N ALA A 39 4.57 -18.51 -4.22
CA ALA A 39 5.03 -19.65 -5.01
C ALA A 39 5.94 -20.58 -4.17
N ALA A 40 6.88 -20.02 -3.43
CA ALA A 40 7.76 -20.78 -2.55
C ALA A 40 6.99 -21.44 -1.38
N ALA A 41 6.06 -20.70 -0.77
CA ALA A 41 5.18 -21.20 0.29
C ALA A 41 4.35 -22.40 -0.18
N LEU A 42 3.75 -22.32 -1.37
CA LEU A 42 2.94 -23.39 -1.94
C LEU A 42 3.80 -24.63 -2.27
N GLY A 43 5.01 -24.43 -2.79
CA GLY A 43 5.97 -25.52 -3.00
C GLY A 43 6.31 -26.25 -1.71
N ALA A 44 6.62 -25.50 -0.64
CA ALA A 44 6.91 -26.09 0.67
C ALA A 44 5.71 -26.83 1.27
N ILE A 45 4.49 -26.29 1.13
CA ILE A 45 3.26 -26.95 1.59
C ILE A 45 3.01 -28.26 0.85
N THR A 46 3.33 -28.31 -0.44
CA THR A 46 3.15 -29.51 -1.26
C THR A 46 4.06 -30.65 -0.82
N GLU A 47 5.30 -30.34 -0.42
CA GLU A 47 6.23 -31.35 0.12
C GLU A 47 5.97 -31.69 1.59
N LYS A 48 5.61 -30.68 2.40
CA LYS A 48 5.47 -30.75 3.86
C LYS A 48 4.21 -30.01 4.30
N PRO A 49 3.04 -30.66 4.29
CA PRO A 49 1.76 -30.00 4.61
C PRO A 49 1.71 -29.45 6.04
N GLU A 50 2.54 -29.97 6.95
CA GLU A 50 2.66 -29.49 8.34
C GLU A 50 3.19 -28.04 8.41
N THR A 51 3.80 -27.54 7.33
CA THR A 51 4.34 -26.17 7.25
C THR A 51 3.29 -25.11 6.91
N PHE A 52 2.05 -25.51 6.55
CA PHE A 52 0.98 -24.62 6.10
C PHE A 52 0.80 -23.35 6.95
N GLY A 53 0.69 -23.51 8.27
CA GLY A 53 0.46 -22.37 9.17
C GLY A 53 1.59 -21.35 9.15
N LYS A 54 2.86 -21.81 9.08
CA LYS A 54 4.04 -20.92 9.01
C LYS A 54 4.13 -20.24 7.65
N SER A 55 3.87 -21.00 6.59
CA SER A 55 3.94 -20.52 5.21
C SER A 55 2.91 -19.41 4.94
N ILE A 56 1.66 -19.57 5.39
CA ILE A 56 0.63 -18.54 5.27
C ILE A 56 0.97 -17.29 6.10
N LEU A 57 1.53 -17.46 7.30
CA LEU A 57 1.94 -16.33 8.14
C LEU A 57 2.93 -15.40 7.41
N TYR A 58 3.93 -15.97 6.73
CA TYR A 58 4.90 -15.18 5.97
C TYR A 58 4.28 -14.47 4.76
N VAL A 59 3.33 -15.11 4.07
CA VAL A 59 2.61 -14.47 2.94
C VAL A 59 1.80 -13.27 3.44
N VAL A 60 1.11 -13.40 4.58
CA VAL A 60 0.32 -12.32 5.17
C VAL A 60 1.20 -11.16 5.64
N PHE A 61 2.42 -11.41 6.13
CA PHE A 61 3.33 -10.32 6.51
C PHE A 61 3.70 -9.40 5.33
N ILE A 62 3.69 -9.91 4.10
CA ILE A 62 3.96 -9.11 2.90
C ILE A 62 2.83 -8.12 2.61
N GLU A 63 1.57 -8.45 2.94
CA GLU A 63 0.42 -7.54 2.80
C GLU A 63 0.57 -6.24 3.61
N ALA A 64 1.36 -6.26 4.69
CA ALA A 64 1.60 -5.06 5.49
C ALA A 64 2.13 -3.89 4.63
N ILE A 65 2.90 -4.17 3.58
CA ILE A 65 3.41 -3.15 2.65
C ILE A 65 2.27 -2.45 1.92
N ALA A 66 1.31 -3.21 1.40
CA ALA A 66 0.14 -2.65 0.72
C ALA A 66 -0.74 -1.85 1.68
N ILE A 67 -0.93 -2.34 2.91
CA ILE A 67 -1.68 -1.64 3.96
C ILE A 67 -1.00 -0.32 4.32
N TYR A 68 0.32 -0.27 4.48
CA TYR A 68 1.02 0.98 4.74
C TYR A 68 0.87 1.98 3.60
N GLY A 69 0.99 1.54 2.33
CA GLY A 69 0.75 2.39 1.17
C GLY A 69 -0.68 2.94 1.13
N PHE A 70 -1.67 2.10 1.44
CA PHE A 70 -3.07 2.51 1.54
C PHE A 70 -3.30 3.54 2.66
N VAL A 71 -2.78 3.31 3.87
CA VAL A 71 -2.94 4.23 5.00
C VAL A 71 -2.32 5.59 4.69
N ILE A 72 -1.12 5.61 4.09
CA ILE A 72 -0.45 6.87 3.70
C ILE A 72 -1.29 7.61 2.66
N ALA A 73 -1.75 6.92 1.62
CA ALA A 73 -2.60 7.53 0.59
C ALA A 73 -3.92 8.06 1.18
N PHE A 74 -4.54 7.32 2.09
CA PHE A 74 -5.76 7.71 2.78
C PHE A 74 -5.56 9.00 3.60
N LEU A 75 -4.46 9.08 4.36
CA LEU A 75 -4.12 10.28 5.13
C LEU A 75 -3.88 11.50 4.22
N LEU A 76 -3.14 11.32 3.11
CA LEU A 76 -2.86 12.40 2.15
C LEU A 76 -4.14 12.95 1.52
N VAL A 77 -5.08 12.08 1.15
CA VAL A 77 -6.40 12.50 0.64
C VAL A 77 -7.22 13.20 1.72
N GLY A 78 -7.14 12.74 2.98
CA GLY A 78 -7.78 13.41 4.12
C GLY A 78 -7.33 14.86 4.31
N TYR A 79 -6.04 15.14 4.09
CA TYR A 79 -5.52 16.51 4.14
C TYR A 79 -6.07 17.40 3.00
N ILE A 80 -6.28 16.85 1.80
CA ILE A 80 -6.91 17.60 0.69
C ILE A 80 -8.29 18.11 1.11
N GLY A 81 -9.09 17.27 1.76
CA GLY A 81 -10.42 17.66 2.25
C GLY A 81 -10.41 18.80 3.29
N THR A 82 -9.25 19.09 3.90
CA THR A 82 -9.10 20.23 4.83
C THR A 82 -8.68 21.52 4.12
N LEU A 83 -8.13 21.41 2.91
CA LEU A 83 -7.61 22.54 2.12
C LEU A 83 -8.64 23.15 1.16
N VAL A 84 -9.77 22.46 0.97
CA VAL A 84 -10.93 22.86 0.15
C VAL A 84 -11.97 23.52 1.03
#